data_AF-X0ZTK8-F1
#
_entry.id   AF-X0ZTK8-F1
#
_cell.length_a   1.000
_cell.length_b   1.000
_cell.length_c   1.000
_cell.angle_alpha   90.00
_cell.angle_beta   90.00
_cell.angle_gamma   90.00
#
_symmetry.space_group_name_H-M   'P 1'
#
loop_
_entity.id
_entity.type
_entity.pdbx_description
1 polymer ?
#
loop_
_entity_poly.entity_id
_entity_poly.type
_entity_poly.pdbx_seq_one_letter_code
_entity_poly.pdbx_strand_id
1 'polypeptide(L)'
;RQMELFKLAARMFGRLGIDLELDALTYNAFIQKLSRGNYQFVSWAWSADYPDPETFLMKLYGPQSSAGTGLKNRANFKNPRYDFLYEKMVTLADDESATWAETADDGTVRTVTMSRYEIIREMIAIFEYECPWIINFHPHSYTLLHSWYHNSKPSTLIYNGKKYLDIDPELRHTKRLEWNRPVRWPAY
;
A
#
# COMPACT_ATOMS: atom_id res chain seq x y z
N ARG A 1 -12.34 6.96 -9.80
CA ARG A 1 -10.90 7.34 -9.72
C ARG A 1 -9.98 6.24 -10.25
N GLN A 2 -10.00 5.00 -9.71
CA GLN A 2 -9.14 3.91 -10.21
C GLN A 2 -9.37 3.56 -11.69
N MET A 3 -10.62 3.52 -12.15
CA MET A 3 -10.95 3.28 -13.56
C MET A 3 -10.32 4.32 -14.51
N GLU A 4 -10.23 5.59 -14.11
CA GLU A 4 -9.62 6.64 -14.93
C GLU A 4 -8.09 6.48 -15.04
N LEU A 5 -7.43 6.04 -13.97
CA LEU A 5 -6.01 5.70 -14.01
C LEU A 5 -5.75 4.50 -14.95
N PHE A 6 -6.63 3.50 -14.94
CA PHE A 6 -6.53 2.35 -15.85
C PHE A 6 -6.78 2.74 -17.31
N LYS A 7 -7.74 3.62 -17.59
CA LYS A 7 -7.93 4.21 -18.93
C LYS A 7 -6.72 5.03 -19.38
N LEU A 8 -6.03 5.70 -18.45
CA LEU A 8 -4.79 6.40 -18.77
C LEU A 8 -3.67 5.40 -19.10
N ALA A 9 -3.49 4.35 -18.29
CA ALA A 9 -2.52 3.29 -18.53
C ALA A 9 -2.76 2.59 -19.86
N ALA A 10 -4.01 2.20 -20.17
CA ALA A 10 -4.38 1.60 -21.46
C ALA A 10 -4.00 2.50 -22.64
N ARG A 11 -4.23 3.83 -22.54
CA ARG A 11 -3.80 4.78 -23.57
C ARG A 11 -2.27 4.87 -23.71
N MET A 12 -1.52 4.82 -22.61
CA MET A 12 -0.06 4.84 -22.63
C MET A 12 0.51 3.55 -23.25
N PHE A 13 -0.01 2.39 -22.85
CA PHE A 13 0.39 1.09 -23.39
C PHE A 13 0.03 0.96 -24.88
N GLY A 14 -1.12 1.49 -25.30
CA GLY A 14 -1.50 1.53 -26.71
C GLY A 14 -0.52 2.33 -27.59
N ARG A 15 0.16 3.36 -27.05
CA ARG A 15 1.24 4.06 -27.78
C ARG A 15 2.47 3.20 -27.99
N LEU A 16 2.64 2.14 -27.20
CA LEU A 16 3.71 1.15 -27.33
C LEU A 16 3.25 -0.08 -28.14
N GLY A 17 2.04 -0.09 -28.68
CA GLY A 17 1.48 -1.23 -29.40
C GLY A 17 1.00 -2.37 -28.49
N ILE A 18 0.83 -2.12 -27.19
CA ILE A 18 0.30 -3.09 -26.23
C ILE A 18 -1.18 -2.79 -26.00
N ASP A 19 -2.05 -3.74 -26.33
CA ASP A 19 -3.49 -3.63 -26.09
C ASP A 19 -3.84 -4.12 -24.69
N LEU A 20 -4.59 -3.32 -23.93
CA LEU A 20 -5.00 -3.63 -22.56
C LEU A 20 -6.52 -3.66 -22.47
N GLU A 21 -7.08 -4.86 -22.30
CA GLU A 21 -8.49 -5.06 -22.02
C GLU A 21 -8.81 -4.73 -20.55
N LEU A 22 -9.82 -3.87 -20.34
CA LEU A 22 -10.23 -3.44 -19.00
C LEU A 22 -11.38 -4.31 -18.48
N ASP A 23 -11.10 -5.13 -17.47
CA ASP A 23 -12.09 -5.98 -16.81
C ASP A 23 -12.68 -5.27 -15.57
N ALA A 24 -13.93 -4.82 -15.67
CA ALA A 24 -14.65 -4.12 -14.60
C ALA A 24 -15.38 -5.13 -13.69
N LEU A 25 -14.71 -5.53 -12.61
CA LEU A 25 -15.25 -6.51 -11.66
C LEU A 25 -15.92 -5.87 -10.44
N THR A 26 -16.88 -6.59 -9.86
CA THR A 26 -17.32 -6.30 -8.48
C THR A 26 -16.17 -6.58 -7.51
N TYR A 27 -16.17 -5.93 -6.35
CA TYR A 27 -15.07 -6.09 -5.38
C TYR A 27 -14.87 -7.55 -4.95
N ASN A 28 -15.94 -8.31 -4.73
CA ASN A 28 -15.82 -9.72 -4.33
C ASN A 28 -15.21 -10.59 -5.44
N ALA A 29 -15.65 -10.41 -6.69
CA ALA A 29 -15.07 -11.11 -7.84
C ALA A 29 -13.59 -10.73 -8.02
N PHE A 30 -13.27 -9.45 -7.83
CA PHE A 30 -11.91 -8.93 -7.87
C PHE A 30 -10.99 -9.58 -6.82
N ILE A 31 -11.44 -9.66 -5.56
CA ILE A 31 -10.68 -10.32 -4.48
C ILE A 31 -10.48 -11.82 -4.75
N GLN A 32 -11.49 -12.52 -5.30
CA GLN A 32 -11.34 -13.93 -5.69
C GLN A 32 -10.34 -14.12 -6.83
N LYS A 33 -10.34 -13.22 -7.83
CA LYS A 33 -9.38 -13.26 -8.94
C LYS A 33 -7.96 -12.98 -8.45
N LEU A 34 -7.82 -11.99 -7.55
CA LEU A 34 -6.57 -11.68 -6.86
C LEU A 34 -6.05 -12.88 -6.05
N SER A 35 -6.88 -13.52 -5.22
CA SER A 35 -6.44 -14.65 -4.40
C SER A 35 -6.02 -15.87 -5.23
N ARG A 36 -6.58 -16.04 -6.42
CA ARG A 36 -6.16 -17.09 -7.36
C ARG A 36 -4.88 -16.74 -8.14
N GLY A 37 -4.41 -15.49 -8.07
CA GLY A 37 -3.31 -15.04 -8.91
C GLY A 37 -3.66 -14.94 -10.40
N ASN A 38 -4.96 -14.93 -10.76
CA ASN A 38 -5.41 -15.02 -12.14
C ASN A 38 -5.56 -13.62 -12.79
N TYR A 39 -4.44 -12.92 -12.97
CA TYR A 39 -4.37 -11.60 -13.60
C TYR A 39 -2.99 -11.37 -14.22
N GLN A 40 -2.93 -10.51 -15.23
CA GLN A 40 -1.67 -10.03 -15.83
C GLN A 40 -1.29 -8.66 -15.26
N PHE A 41 -2.24 -7.73 -15.29
CA PHE A 41 -2.13 -6.41 -14.66
C PHE A 41 -3.26 -6.22 -13.65
N VAL A 42 -2.93 -5.63 -12.50
CA VAL A 42 -3.91 -5.32 -11.46
C VAL A 42 -3.62 -4.00 -10.77
N SER A 43 -4.68 -3.23 -10.47
CA SER A 43 -4.57 -2.10 -9.56
C SER A 43 -4.65 -2.61 -8.14
N TRP A 44 -3.60 -2.44 -7.37
CA TRP A 44 -3.65 -2.73 -5.95
C TRP A 44 -2.90 -1.65 -5.17
N ALA A 45 -3.21 -1.58 -3.89
CA ALA A 45 -2.57 -0.66 -2.98
C ALA A 45 -2.39 -1.35 -1.62
N TRP A 46 -1.46 -0.82 -0.84
CA TRP A 46 -1.30 -1.21 0.54
C TRP A 46 -1.26 0.04 1.41
N SER A 47 -1.89 -0.05 2.57
CA SER A 47 -1.71 0.89 3.66
C SER A 47 -1.03 0.13 4.79
N ALA A 48 -0.05 0.75 5.44
CA ALA A 48 0.66 0.12 6.56
C ALA A 48 -0.35 -0.37 7.62
N ASP A 49 -0.11 -1.57 8.16
CA ASP A 49 -0.89 -2.09 9.28
C ASP A 49 -0.31 -1.59 10.62
N TYR A 50 1.00 -1.37 10.67
CA TYR A 50 1.78 -0.90 11.82
C TYR A 50 2.98 -0.07 11.31
N PRO A 51 3.60 0.77 12.16
CA PRO A 51 4.65 1.69 11.74
C PRO A 51 6.02 1.00 11.61
N ASP A 52 6.09 -0.13 10.91
CA ASP A 52 7.33 -0.83 10.58
C ASP A 52 7.38 -1.07 9.06
N PRO A 53 8.50 -0.82 8.38
CA PRO A 53 8.63 -1.01 6.93
C PRO A 53 8.36 -2.45 6.46
N GLU A 54 8.53 -3.45 7.32
CA GLU A 54 8.29 -4.86 7.03
C GLU A 54 6.89 -5.11 6.45
N THR A 55 5.86 -4.37 6.90
CA THR A 55 4.47 -4.50 6.39
C THR A 55 4.40 -4.32 4.88
N PHE A 56 5.26 -3.48 4.29
CA PHE A 56 5.36 -3.27 2.86
C PHE A 56 6.28 -4.28 2.19
N LEU A 57 7.43 -4.58 2.79
CA LEU A 57 8.45 -5.48 2.24
C LEU A 57 7.95 -6.93 2.11
N MET A 58 7.08 -7.38 3.02
CA MET A 58 6.46 -8.71 2.95
C MET A 58 5.67 -8.93 1.65
N LYS A 59 5.19 -7.86 0.99
CA LYS A 59 4.40 -7.98 -0.25
C LYS A 59 5.22 -8.38 -1.46
N LEU A 60 6.54 -8.45 -1.33
CA LEU A 60 7.46 -8.93 -2.36
C LEU A 60 8.14 -10.24 -1.95
N TYR A 61 7.94 -10.70 -0.71
CA TYR A 61 8.50 -11.97 -0.24
C TYR A 61 7.91 -13.15 -1.03
N GLY A 62 8.77 -13.97 -1.62
CA GLY A 62 8.40 -15.05 -2.54
C GLY A 62 7.44 -16.08 -1.93
N PRO A 63 7.67 -16.56 -0.70
CA PRO A 63 6.74 -17.45 0.01
C PRO A 63 5.35 -16.85 0.28
N GLN A 64 5.20 -15.53 0.19
CA GLN A 64 3.89 -14.86 0.27
C GLN A 64 3.18 -14.76 -1.08
N SER A 65 3.70 -15.38 -2.15
CA SER A 65 3.15 -15.35 -3.52
C SER A 65 1.66 -15.68 -3.57
N SER A 66 0.85 -14.80 -4.14
CA SER A 66 -0.60 -15.00 -4.27
C SER A 66 -0.97 -16.17 -5.18
N ALA A 67 -0.22 -16.40 -6.25
CA ALA A 67 -0.43 -17.51 -7.17
C ALA A 67 -0.16 -18.83 -6.42
N GLY A 68 -1.15 -19.73 -6.44
CA GLY A 68 -1.07 -21.04 -5.79
C GLY A 68 -1.34 -21.05 -4.28
N THR A 69 -1.13 -19.94 -3.56
CA THR A 69 -1.31 -19.91 -2.08
C THR A 69 -2.40 -18.93 -1.59
N GLY A 70 -2.76 -17.92 -2.39
CA GLY A 70 -3.70 -16.85 -2.00
C GLY A 70 -3.15 -15.80 -1.03
N LEU A 71 -1.85 -15.84 -0.75
CA LEU A 71 -1.16 -14.95 0.19
C LEU A 71 -0.95 -13.52 -0.35
N LYS A 72 -0.13 -12.71 0.34
CA LYS A 72 -0.16 -11.24 0.24
C LYS A 72 0.71 -10.63 -0.86
N ASN A 73 1.64 -11.36 -1.46
CA ASN A 73 2.46 -10.90 -2.58
C ASN A 73 1.68 -10.99 -3.89
N ARG A 74 1.13 -9.85 -4.32
CA ARG A 74 0.31 -9.74 -5.53
C ARG A 74 1.14 -9.52 -6.82
N ALA A 75 2.45 -9.33 -6.73
CA ALA A 75 3.30 -9.40 -7.93
C ALA A 75 3.64 -10.85 -8.30
N ASN A 76 3.49 -11.78 -7.35
CA ASN A 76 4.11 -13.12 -7.42
C ASN A 76 5.62 -13.03 -7.67
N PHE A 77 6.24 -11.94 -7.21
CA PHE A 77 7.68 -11.70 -7.32
C PHE A 77 8.43 -12.74 -6.50
N LYS A 78 9.52 -13.27 -7.07
CA LYS A 78 10.39 -14.25 -6.44
C LYS A 78 11.83 -13.91 -6.79
N ASN A 79 12.62 -13.56 -5.79
CA ASN A 79 14.03 -13.30 -5.95
C ASN A 79 14.76 -13.92 -4.74
N PRO A 80 15.65 -14.92 -4.93
CA PRO A 80 16.30 -15.62 -3.83
C PRO A 80 17.08 -14.69 -2.90
N ARG A 81 17.70 -13.63 -3.45
CA ARG A 81 18.42 -12.63 -2.66
C ARG A 81 17.46 -11.82 -1.80
N TYR A 82 16.37 -11.35 -2.39
CA TYR A 82 15.33 -10.61 -1.66
C TYR A 82 14.75 -11.46 -0.52
N ASP A 83 14.42 -12.72 -0.81
CA ASP A 83 13.83 -13.65 0.16
C ASP A 83 14.77 -13.90 1.34
N PHE A 84 16.05 -14.16 1.06
CA PHE A 84 17.08 -14.30 2.08
C PHE A 84 17.21 -13.05 2.97
N LEU A 85 17.25 -11.86 2.35
CA LEU A 85 17.37 -10.59 3.08
C LEU A 85 16.13 -10.31 3.94
N TYR A 86 14.94 -10.59 3.42
CA TYR A 86 13.68 -10.44 4.18
C TYR A 86 13.66 -11.33 5.43
N GLU A 87 14.06 -12.60 5.31
CA GLU A 87 14.13 -13.54 6.44
C GLU A 87 15.11 -13.09 7.53
N LYS A 88 16.20 -12.40 7.18
CA LYS A 88 17.09 -11.78 8.16
C LYS A 88 16.44 -10.55 8.79
N MET A 89 15.97 -9.62 7.96
CA MET A 89 15.41 -8.33 8.38
C MET A 89 14.25 -8.46 9.37
N VAL A 90 13.34 -9.44 9.15
CA VAL A 90 12.15 -9.62 9.99
C VAL A 90 12.47 -10.05 11.43
N THR A 91 13.69 -10.58 11.67
CA THR A 91 14.12 -11.02 13.00
C THR A 91 14.89 -9.96 13.78
N LEU A 92 15.23 -8.83 13.15
CA LEU A 92 16.06 -7.78 13.73
C LEU A 92 15.22 -6.63 14.29
N ALA A 93 15.63 -6.08 15.42
CA ALA A 93 15.22 -4.73 15.84
C ALA A 93 15.95 -3.64 15.02
N ASP A 94 15.51 -2.39 15.14
CA ASP A 94 16.00 -1.28 14.31
C ASP A 94 17.50 -0.99 14.46
N ASP A 95 18.05 -1.21 15.65
CA ASP A 95 19.47 -1.03 16.00
C ASP A 95 20.31 -2.30 15.88
N GLU A 96 19.70 -3.42 15.50
CA GLU A 96 20.38 -4.69 15.34
C GLU A 96 21.00 -4.87 13.95
N SER A 97 21.99 -5.75 13.89
CA SER A 97 22.68 -6.14 12.66
C SER A 97 22.72 -7.67 12.54
N ALA A 98 22.65 -8.17 11.32
CA ALA A 98 22.87 -9.57 11.02
C ALA A 98 24.24 -9.76 10.38
N THR A 99 24.88 -10.88 10.71
CA THR A 99 26.14 -11.31 10.10
C THR A 99 25.94 -12.66 9.44
N TRP A 100 26.41 -12.83 8.22
CA TRP A 100 26.38 -14.10 7.49
C TRP A 100 27.60 -14.23 6.57
N ALA A 101 27.82 -15.44 6.05
CA ALA A 101 28.84 -15.70 5.04
C ALA A 101 28.21 -15.66 3.65
N GLU A 102 28.85 -14.98 2.71
CA GLU A 102 28.50 -14.97 1.29
C GLU A 102 29.63 -15.53 0.46
N THR A 103 29.30 -16.23 -0.62
CA THR A 103 30.27 -16.64 -1.62
C THR A 103 30.15 -15.68 -2.81
N ALA A 104 31.23 -14.99 -3.15
CA ALA A 104 31.29 -14.15 -4.34
C ALA A 104 31.42 -15.00 -5.61
N ASP A 105 31.25 -14.38 -6.77
CA ASP A 105 31.28 -15.07 -8.08
C ASP A 105 32.63 -15.77 -8.36
N ASP A 106 33.71 -15.30 -7.74
CA ASP A 106 35.05 -15.90 -7.82
C ASP A 106 35.28 -17.06 -6.83
N GLY A 107 34.26 -17.45 -6.07
CA GLY A 107 34.30 -18.51 -5.07
C GLY A 107 34.86 -18.07 -3.71
N THR A 108 35.22 -16.80 -3.52
CA THR A 108 35.71 -16.31 -2.22
C THR A 108 34.57 -16.21 -1.22
N VAL A 109 34.79 -16.73 0.00
CA VAL A 109 33.82 -16.60 1.10
C VAL A 109 34.17 -15.34 1.90
N ARG A 110 33.20 -14.43 2.00
CA ARG A 110 33.31 -13.20 2.79
C ARG A 110 32.28 -13.18 3.91
N THR A 111 32.67 -12.64 5.05
CA THR A 111 31.74 -12.33 6.13
C THR A 111 31.13 -10.96 5.87
N VAL A 112 29.80 -10.90 5.80
CA VAL A 112 29.03 -9.67 5.62
C VAL A 112 28.28 -9.39 6.91
N THR A 113 28.36 -8.15 7.39
CA THR A 113 27.56 -7.65 8.51
C THR A 113 26.77 -6.45 8.00
N MET A 114 25.45 -6.48 8.16
CA MET A 114 24.56 -5.40 7.77
C MET A 114 23.56 -5.09 8.87
N SER A 115 23.35 -3.81 9.14
CA SER A 115 22.25 -3.32 9.97
C SER A 115 20.89 -3.61 9.31
N ARG A 116 19.82 -3.64 10.11
CA ARG A 116 18.44 -3.77 9.59
C ARG A 116 18.15 -2.76 8.47
N TYR A 117 18.59 -1.51 8.65
CA TYR A 117 18.43 -0.45 7.66
C TYR A 117 19.16 -0.73 6.34
N GLU A 118 20.40 -1.22 6.39
CA GLU A 118 21.17 -1.55 5.18
C GLU A 118 20.53 -2.72 4.42
N ILE A 119 20.03 -3.72 5.13
CA ILE A 119 19.29 -4.84 4.53
C ILE A 119 18.05 -4.32 3.80
N ILE A 120 17.26 -3.45 4.44
CA ILE A 120 16.08 -2.82 3.83
C ILE A 120 16.46 -2.04 2.57
N ARG A 121 17.56 -1.29 2.60
CA ARG A 121 18.04 -0.54 1.42
C ARG A 121 18.41 -1.45 0.26
N GLU A 122 19.05 -2.59 0.52
CA GLU A 122 19.38 -3.56 -0.53
C GLU A 122 18.11 -4.20 -1.11
N MET A 123 17.13 -4.53 -0.26
CA MET A 123 15.83 -5.03 -0.70
C MET A 123 15.09 -4.02 -1.58
N ILE A 124 15.13 -2.72 -1.22
CA ILE A 124 14.57 -1.64 -2.04
C ILE A 124 15.32 -1.52 -3.37
N ALA A 125 16.65 -1.64 -3.39
CA ALA A 125 17.43 -1.58 -4.62
C ALA A 125 17.08 -2.75 -5.58
N ILE A 126 16.87 -3.96 -5.06
CA ILE A 126 16.38 -5.10 -5.85
C ILE A 126 15.01 -4.78 -6.43
N PHE A 127 14.09 -4.23 -5.63
CA PHE A 127 12.77 -3.82 -6.09
C PHE A 127 12.83 -2.75 -7.19
N GLU A 128 13.68 -1.73 -7.04
CA GLU A 128 13.85 -0.67 -8.04
C GLU A 128 14.45 -1.19 -9.35
N TYR A 129 15.38 -2.15 -9.28
CA TYR A 129 15.99 -2.75 -10.46
C TYR A 129 15.02 -3.70 -11.18
N GLU A 130 14.37 -4.61 -10.44
CA GLU A 130 13.49 -5.64 -11.00
C GLU A 130 12.11 -5.09 -11.41
N CYS A 131 11.72 -3.91 -10.90
CA CYS A 131 10.45 -3.24 -11.19
C CYS A 131 9.21 -4.17 -11.14
N PRO A 132 9.00 -4.97 -10.06
CA PRO A 132 7.86 -5.88 -10.01
C PRO A 132 6.51 -5.14 -9.95
N TRP A 133 6.51 -3.84 -9.62
CA TRP A 133 5.34 -2.95 -9.64
C TRP A 133 5.60 -1.70 -10.46
N ILE A 134 4.53 -1.17 -11.06
CA ILE A 134 4.47 0.22 -11.52
C ILE A 134 3.95 1.06 -10.35
N ILE A 135 4.85 1.79 -9.68
CA ILE A 135 4.49 2.65 -8.55
C ILE A 135 3.72 3.86 -9.08
N ASN A 136 2.52 4.09 -8.54
CA ASN A 136 1.67 5.20 -8.96
C ASN A 136 1.86 6.44 -8.07
N PHE A 137 1.36 6.41 -6.83
CA PHE A 137 1.43 7.55 -5.91
C PHE A 137 1.13 7.13 -4.47
N HIS A 138 1.55 7.97 -3.52
CA HIS A 138 1.12 7.93 -2.13
C HIS A 138 0.03 9.00 -1.91
N PRO A 139 -1.25 8.63 -1.72
CA PRO A 139 -2.33 9.60 -1.63
C PRO A 139 -2.30 10.37 -0.30
N HIS A 140 -2.55 11.67 -0.37
CA HIS A 140 -2.86 12.47 0.81
C HIS A 140 -4.37 12.40 1.11
N SER A 141 -4.69 12.24 2.39
CA SER A 141 -6.07 12.24 2.89
C SER A 141 -6.36 13.55 3.59
N TYR A 142 -7.45 14.20 3.21
CA TYR A 142 -7.94 15.41 3.84
C TYR A 142 -9.26 15.11 4.53
N THR A 143 -9.43 15.61 5.74
CA THR A 143 -10.69 15.49 6.48
C THR A 143 -11.26 16.88 6.69
N LEU A 144 -12.48 17.11 6.21
CA LEU A 144 -13.23 18.32 6.51
C LEU A 144 -14.15 18.02 7.69
N LEU A 145 -14.03 18.83 8.74
CA LEU A 145 -14.83 18.71 9.95
C LEU A 145 -15.55 20.03 10.19
N HIS A 146 -16.78 19.96 10.68
CA HIS A 146 -17.45 21.15 11.17
C HIS A 146 -16.74 21.68 12.42
N SER A 147 -16.84 22.99 12.65
CA SER A 147 -16.21 23.66 13.79
C SER A 147 -16.69 23.16 15.16
N TRP A 148 -17.83 22.48 15.22
CA TRP A 148 -18.36 21.86 16.45
C TRP A 148 -17.84 20.45 16.73
N TYR A 149 -16.95 19.90 15.90
CA TYR A 149 -16.27 18.63 16.19
C TYR A 149 -15.00 18.87 17.01
N HIS A 150 -14.84 18.10 18.08
CA HIS A 150 -13.69 18.12 18.96
C HIS A 150 -12.98 16.77 18.97
N ASN A 151 -11.70 16.78 19.36
CA ASN A 151 -10.88 15.58 19.57
C ASN A 151 -10.75 14.66 18.34
N SER A 152 -10.98 15.20 17.13
CA SER A 152 -10.75 14.47 15.90
C SER A 152 -9.28 14.54 15.51
N LYS A 153 -8.59 13.40 15.62
CA LYS A 153 -7.22 13.21 15.13
C LYS A 153 -7.24 12.14 14.03
N PRO A 154 -7.18 12.53 12.75
CA PRO A 154 -7.10 11.57 11.66
C PRO A 154 -5.87 10.68 11.82
N SER A 155 -6.04 9.38 11.60
CA SER A 155 -4.94 8.42 11.57
C SER A 155 -5.17 7.45 10.42
N THR A 156 -4.09 7.08 9.75
CA THR A 156 -4.08 6.04 8.71
C THR A 156 -3.85 4.64 9.27
N LEU A 157 -3.44 4.53 10.53
CA LEU A 157 -3.12 3.27 11.21
C LEU A 157 -4.17 2.92 12.29
N ILE A 158 -4.70 3.94 12.96
CA ILE A 158 -5.56 3.78 14.14
C ILE A 158 -7.02 3.96 13.74
N TYR A 159 -7.80 2.88 13.76
CA TYR A 159 -9.21 2.89 13.36
C TYR A 159 -10.19 3.06 14.53
N ASN A 160 -9.72 3.04 15.78
CA ASN A 160 -10.56 3.10 16.98
C ASN A 160 -10.77 4.52 17.54
N GLY A 161 -10.45 5.56 16.77
CA GLY A 161 -10.49 6.96 17.20
C GLY A 161 -11.89 7.48 17.57
N LYS A 162 -12.96 6.82 17.10
CA LYS A 162 -14.35 7.25 17.30
C LYS A 162 -14.74 7.45 18.76
N LYS A 163 -14.18 6.65 19.68
CA LYS A 163 -14.47 6.74 21.12
C LYS A 163 -13.94 8.02 21.79
N TYR A 164 -13.08 8.75 21.10
CA TYR A 164 -12.52 10.01 21.57
C TYR A 164 -13.17 11.23 20.92
N LEU A 165 -14.04 11.02 19.92
CA LEU A 165 -14.72 12.12 19.25
C LEU A 165 -15.74 12.76 20.18
N ASP A 166 -15.81 14.08 20.14
CA ASP A 166 -16.79 14.85 20.88
C ASP A 166 -17.43 15.92 19.99
N ILE A 167 -18.63 16.37 20.36
CA ILE A 167 -19.40 17.37 19.63
C ILE A 167 -19.85 18.47 20.58
N ASP A 168 -19.83 19.72 20.12
CA ASP A 168 -20.53 20.83 20.79
C ASP A 168 -21.98 20.89 20.27
N PRO A 169 -22.98 20.50 21.09
CA PRO A 169 -24.37 20.44 20.65
C PRO A 169 -24.97 21.83 20.39
N GLU A 170 -24.56 22.84 21.16
CA GLU A 170 -25.11 24.20 21.10
C GLU A 170 -24.62 24.95 19.87
N LEU A 171 -23.30 24.87 19.60
CA LEU A 171 -22.72 25.41 18.37
C LEU A 171 -23.31 24.70 17.15
N ARG A 172 -23.46 23.37 17.20
CA ARG A 172 -24.10 22.61 16.12
C ARG A 172 -25.54 23.05 15.89
N HIS A 173 -26.33 23.23 16.95
CA HIS A 173 -27.72 23.66 16.84
C HIS A 173 -27.81 25.06 16.19
N THR A 174 -27.03 26.01 16.69
CA THR A 174 -26.97 27.39 16.19
C THR A 174 -26.61 27.43 14.70
N LYS A 175 -25.51 26.76 14.32
CA LYS A 175 -25.05 26.75 12.92
C LYS A 175 -25.99 26.01 11.98
N ARG A 176 -26.70 24.97 12.44
CA ARG A 176 -27.75 24.31 11.62
C ARG A 176 -28.89 25.27 11.29
N LEU A 177 -29.32 26.11 12.24
CA LEU A 177 -30.36 27.12 11.99
C LEU A 177 -29.87 28.26 11.07
N GLU A 178 -28.59 28.62 11.16
CA GLU A 178 -27.97 29.60 10.27
C GLU A 178 -27.85 29.08 8.83
N TRP A 179 -27.34 27.86 8.65
CA TRP A 179 -26.96 27.32 7.34
C TRP A 179 -28.08 26.58 6.63
N ASN A 180 -28.95 25.87 7.35
CA ASN A 180 -30.02 25.07 6.74
C ASN A 180 -31.32 25.89 6.62
N ARG A 181 -31.22 27.10 6.09
CA ARG A 181 -32.41 27.91 5.75
C ARG A 181 -32.92 27.47 4.38
N PRO A 182 -34.07 26.79 4.28
CA PRO A 182 -34.60 26.41 2.98
C PRO A 182 -34.91 27.68 2.17
N VAL A 183 -34.41 27.77 0.94
CA VAL A 183 -34.86 28.79 -0.01
C VAL A 183 -36.27 28.43 -0.42
N ARG A 184 -37.25 29.18 0.09
CA ARG A 184 -38.68 28.89 -0.14
C ARG A 184 -39.20 29.50 -1.46
N TRP A 185 -38.53 30.53 -1.99
CA TRP A 185 -38.87 31.17 -3.27
C TRP A 185 -37.74 32.11 -3.77
N PRO A 186 -37.52 32.25 -5.09
CA PRO A 186 -38.05 31.41 -6.16
C PRO A 186 -37.44 30.02 -6.07
N ALA A 187 -38.29 29.00 -6.16
CA ALA A 187 -37.83 27.66 -6.47
C ALA A 187 -37.41 27.71 -7.94
N TYR A 188 -36.11 27.55 -8.21
CA TYR A 188 -35.62 27.36 -9.57
C TYR A 188 -36.08 26.02 -10.14
#